data_AF-A0A7X4DY90-F1
#
_entry.id   AF-A0A7X4DY90-F1
#
_cell.length_a   1.000
_cell.length_b   1.000
_cell.length_c   1.000
_cell.angle_alpha   90.00
_cell.angle_beta   90.00
_cell.angle_gamma   90.00
#
_symmetry.space_group_name_H-M   'P 1'
#
loop_
_entity.id
_entity.type
_entity.pdbx_description
1 polymer ?
#
loop_
_entity_poly.entity_id
_entity_poly.type
_entity_poly.pdbx_seq_one_letter_code
_entity_poly.pdbx_strand_id
1 'polypeptide(L)'
;MERTRRNLTLDYAGSYSNEIFGLSSTFSLGGQLYNDFSTGTSGFGEDFAGPGAKLLQSGAITSASEANSTVTSGGFFLQEVIGLSDRLFVTLGLRVDGHSTFGQDFGLESYPKASFSYVISDEDFYPEGLGTMKLRGAFGESGKAPGLFDAARTWS
;
A
#
# COMPACT_ATOMS: atom_id res chain seq x y z
N MET A 1 -16.36 -12.90 -24.55
CA MET A 1 -16.11 -12.42 -23.17
C MET A 1 -15.15 -11.25 -23.27
N GLU A 2 -15.59 -10.06 -22.91
CA GLU A 2 -14.76 -8.87 -22.86
C GLU A 2 -14.43 -8.57 -21.40
N ARG A 3 -13.18 -8.24 -21.11
CA ARG A 3 -12.75 -7.85 -19.77
C ARG A 3 -11.92 -6.58 -19.84
N THR A 4 -12.36 -5.56 -19.13
CA THR A 4 -11.66 -4.28 -19.00
C THR A 4 -11.14 -4.14 -17.59
N ARG A 5 -9.86 -3.83 -17.45
CA ARG A 5 -9.23 -3.53 -16.16
C ARG A 5 -8.59 -2.15 -16.20
N ARG A 6 -8.76 -1.39 -15.13
CA ARG A 6 -8.13 -0.09 -14.93
C ARG A 6 -7.52 -0.05 -13.55
N ASN A 7 -6.23 0.28 -13.50
CA ASN A 7 -5.52 0.54 -12.26
C ASN A 7 -5.13 2.01 -12.23
N LEU A 8 -5.44 2.71 -11.14
CA LEU A 8 -5.03 4.08 -10.88
C LEU A 8 -4.22 4.10 -9.58
N THR A 9 -3.06 4.75 -9.64
CA THR A 9 -2.22 4.99 -8.47
C THR A 9 -1.91 6.48 -8.37
N LEU A 10 -2.01 7.03 -7.17
CA LEU A 10 -1.60 8.40 -6.84
C LEU A 10 -0.72 8.35 -5.61
N ASP A 11 0.47 8.95 -5.70
CA ASP A 11 1.45 8.98 -4.62
C ASP A 11 1.98 10.39 -4.41
N TYR A 12 2.21 10.76 -3.15
CA TYR A 12 2.85 12.02 -2.77
C TYR A 12 3.74 11.82 -1.55
N ALA A 13 4.93 12.41 -1.55
CA ALA A 13 5.82 12.41 -0.40
C ALA A 13 6.62 13.72 -0.34
N GLY A 14 6.87 14.18 0.88
CA GLY A 14 7.67 15.36 1.16
C GLY A 14 8.52 15.18 2.41
N SER A 15 9.69 15.81 2.42
CA SER A 15 10.63 15.78 3.53
C SER A 15 11.13 17.18 3.83
N TYR A 16 11.34 17.46 5.11
CA TYR A 16 11.92 18.70 5.61
C TYR A 16 13.04 18.36 6.59
N SER A 17 14.23 18.90 6.32
CA SER A 17 15.42 18.70 7.15
C SER A 17 15.86 20.02 7.76
N ASN A 18 16.17 20.00 9.04
CA ASN A 18 16.69 21.15 9.77
C ASN A 18 17.64 20.72 10.89
N GLU A 19 18.41 21.65 11.41
CA GLU A 19 19.23 21.46 12.59
C GLU A 19 18.65 22.29 13.74
N ILE A 20 18.29 21.62 14.84
CA ILE A 20 17.61 22.24 15.97
C ILE A 20 18.38 21.87 17.24
N PHE A 21 18.92 22.86 17.96
CA PHE A 21 19.71 22.67 19.18
C PHE A 21 20.90 21.69 19.03
N GLY A 22 21.56 21.68 17.86
CA GLY A 22 22.67 20.77 17.57
C GLY A 22 22.26 19.33 17.27
N LEU A 23 20.95 19.09 17.10
CA LEU A 23 20.40 17.84 16.61
C LEU A 23 20.00 18.00 15.15
N SER A 24 20.38 17.06 14.30
CA SER A 24 19.80 16.98 12.96
C SER A 24 18.40 16.38 13.07
N SER A 25 17.41 16.98 12.42
CA SER A 25 16.02 16.53 12.38
C SER A 25 15.60 16.43 10.92
N THR A 26 14.98 15.33 10.56
CA THR A 26 14.37 15.14 9.25
C THR A 26 12.99 14.56 9.42
N PHE A 27 12.01 15.43 9.19
CA PHE A 27 10.60 15.07 9.15
C PHE A 27 10.23 14.67 7.73
N SER A 28 9.47 13.59 7.58
CA SER A 28 8.97 13.12 6.29
C SER A 28 7.51 12.70 6.42
N LEU A 29 6.71 13.03 5.42
CA LEU A 29 5.31 12.64 5.34
C LEU A 29 4.95 12.27 3.91
N GLY A 30 3.94 11.43 3.74
CA GLY A 30 3.46 11.09 2.43
C GLY A 30 2.21 10.23 2.47
N GLY A 31 1.66 9.96 1.30
CA GLY A 31 0.49 9.12 1.15
C GLY A 31 0.38 8.53 -0.25
N GLN A 32 -0.41 7.46 -0.31
CA GLN A 32 -0.67 6.70 -1.52
C GLN A 32 -2.15 6.35 -1.61
N LEU A 33 -2.67 6.29 -2.83
CA LEU A 33 -4.01 5.81 -3.16
C LEU A 33 -3.90 4.87 -4.36
N TYR A 34 -4.51 3.71 -4.25
CA TYR A 34 -4.60 2.70 -5.29
C TYR A 34 -6.07 2.35 -5.54
N ASN A 35 -6.48 2.33 -6.81
CA ASN A 35 -7.80 1.95 -7.24
C ASN A 35 -7.70 0.92 -8.36
N ASP A 36 -8.24 -0.28 -8.14
CA ASP A 36 -8.33 -1.37 -9.11
C ASP A 36 -9.79 -1.57 -9.49
N PHE A 37 -10.09 -1.36 -10.76
CA PHE A 37 -11.40 -1.55 -11.34
C PHE A 37 -11.34 -2.67 -12.38
N SER A 38 -12.25 -3.62 -12.28
CA SER A 38 -12.42 -4.68 -13.28
C SER A 38 -13.90 -4.83 -13.63
N THR A 39 -14.22 -4.83 -14.92
CA THR A 39 -15.52 -5.25 -15.44
C THR A 39 -15.34 -6.37 -16.46
N GLY A 40 -16.24 -7.33 -16.46
CA GLY A 40 -16.30 -8.41 -17.43
C GLY A 40 -17.72 -8.54 -17.97
N THR A 41 -17.87 -8.50 -19.29
CA THR A 41 -19.14 -8.76 -19.95
C THR A 41 -19.05 -10.07 -20.73
N SER A 42 -20.02 -10.94 -20.55
CA SER A 42 -20.15 -12.18 -21.33
C SER A 42 -21.52 -12.23 -21.98
N GLY A 43 -21.55 -12.65 -23.25
CA GLY A 43 -22.77 -12.83 -24.01
C GLY A 43 -22.80 -14.26 -24.56
N PHE A 44 -23.96 -14.87 -24.53
CA PHE A 44 -24.27 -16.17 -25.09
C PHE A 44 -25.41 -16.04 -26.09
N GLY A 45 -25.30 -16.75 -27.22
CA GLY A 45 -26.32 -16.81 -28.25
C GLY A 45 -26.47 -18.23 -28.77
N GLU A 46 -27.71 -18.70 -28.93
CA GLU A 46 -28.08 -20.03 -29.42
C GLU A 46 -29.25 -19.93 -30.43
N ASP A 47 -29.52 -21.01 -31.16
CA ASP A 47 -30.56 -21.08 -32.20
C ASP A 47 -30.39 -20.03 -33.32
N PHE A 48 -29.24 -20.06 -33.99
CA PHE A 48 -28.95 -19.19 -35.12
C PHE A 48 -29.74 -19.59 -36.37
N ALA A 49 -30.43 -18.63 -36.98
CA ALA A 49 -31.19 -18.86 -38.20
C ALA A 49 -30.25 -18.92 -39.44
N GLY A 50 -30.01 -20.14 -39.93
CA GLY A 50 -29.33 -20.38 -41.21
C GLY A 50 -27.80 -20.40 -41.16
N PRO A 51 -27.13 -20.65 -42.30
CA PRO A 51 -25.67 -20.86 -42.39
C PRO A 51 -24.84 -19.55 -42.34
N GLY A 52 -25.46 -18.41 -42.05
CA GLY A 52 -24.80 -17.10 -41.99
C GLY A 52 -23.84 -16.95 -40.80
N ALA A 53 -23.20 -15.78 -40.70
CA ALA A 53 -22.30 -15.48 -39.58
C ALA A 53 -23.06 -15.50 -38.25
N LYS A 54 -22.58 -16.32 -37.31
CA LYS A 54 -23.16 -16.46 -35.96
C LYS A 54 -22.73 -15.31 -35.06
N LEU A 55 -23.42 -14.18 -35.19
CA LEU A 55 -23.25 -13.00 -34.36
C LEU A 55 -24.24 -13.06 -33.18
N LEU A 56 -23.90 -12.45 -32.05
CA LEU A 56 -24.80 -12.37 -30.87
C LEU A 56 -26.20 -11.86 -31.25
N GLN A 57 -26.30 -10.90 -32.17
CA GLN A 57 -27.57 -10.34 -32.65
C GLN A 57 -28.41 -11.30 -33.53
N SER A 58 -27.82 -12.40 -34.02
CA SER A 58 -28.45 -13.34 -34.96
C SER A 58 -28.89 -14.68 -34.33
N GLY A 59 -28.70 -14.85 -33.02
CA GLY A 59 -29.26 -15.99 -32.27
C GLY A 59 -30.71 -15.73 -31.87
N ALA A 60 -31.56 -16.76 -31.93
CA ALA A 60 -32.95 -16.65 -31.48
C ALA A 60 -33.07 -16.60 -29.95
N ILE A 61 -32.10 -17.19 -29.23
CA ILE A 61 -31.96 -17.08 -27.77
C ILE A 61 -30.66 -16.32 -27.49
N THR A 62 -30.75 -15.25 -26.71
CA THR A 62 -29.58 -14.46 -26.29
C THR A 62 -29.62 -14.20 -24.79
N SER A 63 -28.44 -14.21 -24.16
CA SER A 63 -28.27 -13.87 -22.75
C SER A 63 -26.97 -13.09 -22.57
N ALA A 64 -26.99 -12.11 -21.67
CA ALA A 64 -25.82 -11.31 -21.33
C ALA A 64 -25.69 -11.20 -19.80
N SER A 65 -24.45 -11.29 -19.32
CA SER A 65 -24.11 -11.08 -17.91
C SER A 65 -22.93 -10.12 -17.80
N GLU A 66 -22.97 -9.29 -16.77
CA GLU A 66 -21.89 -8.38 -16.40
C GLU A 66 -21.47 -8.64 -14.96
N ALA A 67 -20.16 -8.62 -14.71
CA ALA A 67 -19.58 -8.66 -13.38
C ALA A 67 -18.60 -7.50 -13.22
N ASN A 68 -18.78 -6.70 -12.15
CA ASN A 68 -17.90 -5.58 -11.83
C ASN A 68 -17.28 -5.75 -10.44
N SER A 69 -16.07 -5.21 -10.27
CA SER A 69 -15.35 -5.17 -8.99
C SER A 69 -14.51 -3.89 -8.91
N THR A 70 -14.56 -3.22 -7.76
CA THR A 70 -13.74 -2.04 -7.46
C THR A 70 -13.09 -2.20 -6.10
N VAL A 71 -11.77 -2.01 -6.06
CA VAL A 71 -10.95 -2.10 -4.86
C VAL A 71 -10.22 -0.78 -4.72
N THR A 72 -10.42 -0.08 -3.62
CA THR A 72 -9.67 1.12 -3.30
C THR A 72 -8.87 0.88 -2.03
N SER A 73 -7.57 1.05 -2.09
CA SER A 73 -6.72 1.06 -0.91
C SER A 73 -5.91 2.34 -0.87
N GLY A 74 -5.57 2.77 0.33
CA GLY A 74 -4.78 3.98 0.49
C GLY A 74 -4.15 4.02 1.85
N GLY A 75 -3.20 4.92 2.03
CA GLY A 75 -2.56 5.09 3.30
C GLY A 75 -1.70 6.33 3.33
N PHE A 76 -1.31 6.72 4.52
CA PHE A 76 -0.39 7.81 4.75
C PHE A 76 0.65 7.41 5.78
N PHE A 77 1.80 8.07 5.74
CA PHE A 77 2.84 7.88 6.71
C PHE A 77 3.40 9.21 7.17
N LEU A 78 3.96 9.18 8.37
CA LEU A 78 4.82 10.22 8.90
C LEU A 78 6.04 9.54 9.54
N GLN A 79 7.18 10.21 9.47
CA GLN A 79 8.43 9.74 10.03
C GLN A 79 9.27 10.91 10.48
N GLU A 80 9.86 10.80 11.66
CA GLU A 80 10.83 11.73 12.20
C GLU A 80 12.14 10.97 12.41
N VAL A 81 13.24 11.54 11.91
CA VAL A 81 14.60 11.04 12.13
C VAL A 81 15.40 12.12 12.84
N ILE A 82 15.87 11.81 14.04
CA ILE A 82 16.70 12.70 14.85
C ILE A 82 18.11 12.13 14.91
N GLY A 83 19.11 12.94 14.57
CA GLY A 83 20.53 12.63 14.71
C GLY A 83 21.19 13.52 15.75
N LEU A 84 22.11 12.94 16.51
CA LEU A 84 22.97 13.63 17.47
C LEU A 84 24.43 13.36 17.11
N SER A 85 25.18 14.46 16.92
CA SER A 85 26.62 14.45 16.66
C SER A 85 27.05 13.52 15.52
N ASP A 86 26.16 13.27 14.55
CA ASP A 86 26.35 12.30 13.46
C ASP A 86 26.68 10.86 13.90
N ARG A 87 26.45 10.52 15.18
CA ARG A 87 26.78 9.22 15.78
C ARG A 87 25.55 8.44 16.17
N LEU A 88 24.60 9.10 16.84
CA LEU A 88 23.36 8.49 17.32
C LEU A 88 22.21 8.97 16.45
N PHE A 89 21.45 8.03 15.91
CA PHE A 89 20.26 8.31 15.12
C PHE A 89 19.09 7.55 15.72
N VAL A 90 17.97 8.25 15.90
CA VAL A 90 16.70 7.69 16.34
C VAL A 90 15.66 7.98 15.28
N THR A 91 14.81 7.01 14.99
CA THR A 91 13.73 7.12 14.03
C THR A 91 12.45 6.69 14.68
N LEU A 92 11.42 7.53 14.55
CA LEU A 92 10.05 7.22 14.91
C LEU A 92 9.21 7.37 13.66
N GLY A 93 8.27 6.46 13.45
CA GLY A 93 7.37 6.53 12.31
C GLY A 93 6.04 5.89 12.59
N LEU A 94 5.04 6.33 11.85
CA LEU A 94 3.70 5.78 11.87
C LEU A 94 3.20 5.71 10.44
N ARG A 95 2.62 4.58 10.08
CA ARG A 95 1.86 4.42 8.85
C ARG A 95 0.42 4.08 9.20
N VAL A 96 -0.53 4.61 8.44
CA VAL A 96 -1.94 4.28 8.56
C VAL A 96 -2.42 3.85 7.18
N ASP A 97 -2.92 2.63 7.06
CA ASP A 97 -3.44 2.08 5.80
C ASP A 97 -4.94 1.76 5.95
N GLY A 98 -5.69 1.95 4.86
CA GLY A 98 -7.11 1.62 4.76
C GLY A 98 -7.42 0.92 3.44
N HIS A 99 -8.38 0.00 3.48
CA HIS A 99 -8.85 -0.73 2.30
C HIS A 99 -10.38 -0.70 2.21
N SER A 100 -10.93 -0.54 1.01
CA SER A 100 -12.37 -0.53 0.77
C SER A 100 -13.02 -1.92 0.94
N THR A 101 -12.20 -2.96 1.10
CA THR A 101 -12.62 -4.34 1.39
C THR A 101 -13.01 -4.55 2.84
N PHE A 102 -12.88 -3.54 3.72
CA PHE A 102 -13.21 -3.64 5.14
C PHE A 102 -14.71 -3.42 5.48
N GLY A 103 -15.58 -3.14 4.50
CA GLY A 103 -17.00 -2.82 4.74
C GLY A 103 -17.26 -1.31 4.71
N GLN A 104 -18.52 -0.88 4.96
CA GLN A 104 -18.93 0.54 4.88
C GLN A 104 -18.14 1.48 5.80
N ASP A 105 -17.46 0.92 6.80
CA ASP A 105 -16.48 1.61 7.62
C ASP A 105 -15.08 1.34 7.07
N PHE A 106 -14.42 2.38 6.55
CA PHE A 106 -13.00 2.33 6.19
C PHE A 106 -12.18 1.94 7.43
N GLY A 107 -11.87 0.64 7.58
CA GLY A 107 -10.99 0.14 8.63
C GLY A 107 -9.59 0.70 8.41
N LEU A 108 -9.20 1.69 9.21
CA LEU A 108 -7.85 2.22 9.24
C LEU A 108 -7.02 1.38 10.22
N GLU A 109 -5.92 0.81 9.74
CA GLU A 109 -4.98 0.07 10.55
C GLU A 109 -3.69 0.87 10.70
N SER A 110 -3.14 0.93 11.92
CA SER A 110 -1.99 1.76 12.25
C SER A 110 -0.76 0.90 12.53
N TYR A 111 0.35 1.26 11.90
CA TYR A 111 1.63 0.54 11.97
C TYR A 111 2.71 1.45 12.52
N PRO A 112 2.91 1.48 13.85
CA PRO A 112 4.01 2.21 14.47
C PRO A 112 5.34 1.51 14.19
N LYS A 113 6.41 2.31 14.11
CA LYS A 113 7.80 1.83 14.06
C LYS A 113 8.71 2.75 14.84
N ALA A 114 9.71 2.16 15.47
CA ALA A 114 10.80 2.85 16.15
C ALA A 114 12.11 2.13 15.87
N SER A 115 13.18 2.88 15.61
CA SER A 115 14.51 2.31 15.46
C SER A 115 15.58 3.27 15.95
N PHE A 116 16.73 2.72 16.30
CA PHE A 116 17.91 3.51 16.61
C PHE A 116 19.15 2.91 15.93
N SER A 117 20.15 3.76 15.71
CA SER A 117 21.46 3.34 15.24
C SER A 117 22.54 4.19 15.88
N TYR A 118 23.62 3.56 16.32
CA TYR A 118 24.71 4.22 17.03
C TYR A 118 26.06 3.80 16.47
N VAL A 119 26.83 4.75 15.99
CA VAL A 119 28.20 4.56 15.48
C VAL A 119 29.15 4.59 16.67
N ILE A 120 29.41 3.41 17.24
CA ILE A 120 30.25 3.25 18.44
C ILE A 120 31.72 3.55 18.10
N SER A 121 32.14 3.26 16.87
CA SER A 121 33.52 3.48 16.44
C SER A 121 33.99 4.92 16.44
N ASP A 122 33.07 5.88 16.54
CA ASP A 122 33.40 7.31 16.53
C ASP A 122 33.63 7.85 17.95
N GLU A 123 33.50 7.02 18.98
CA GLU A 123 33.71 7.41 20.37
C GLU A 123 35.16 7.26 20.81
N ASP A 124 35.59 8.16 21.71
CA ASP A 124 36.96 8.21 22.22
C ASP A 124 37.36 6.92 22.98
N PHE A 125 36.38 6.17 23.49
CA PHE A 125 36.63 4.90 24.20
C PHE A 125 36.83 3.71 23.25
N TYR A 126 36.51 3.85 21.97
CA TYR A 126 36.56 2.75 21.02
C TYR A 126 38.01 2.50 20.56
N PRO A 127 38.53 1.26 20.65
CA PRO A 127 39.94 1.00 20.32
C PRO A 127 40.29 1.26 18.85
N GLU A 128 41.34 2.07 18.63
CA GLU A 128 41.94 2.25 17.32
C GLU A 128 42.45 0.89 16.80
N GLY A 129 41.95 0.46 15.63
CA GLY A 129 42.32 -0.80 14.98
C GLY A 129 41.24 -1.88 14.92
N LEU A 130 40.10 -1.72 15.61
CA LEU A 130 38.96 -2.64 15.52
C LEU A 130 38.03 -2.37 14.32
N GLY A 131 38.31 -1.32 13.53
CA GLY A 131 37.53 -0.93 12.36
C GLY A 131 36.23 -0.20 12.73
N THR A 132 35.31 -0.10 11.77
CA THR A 132 34.03 0.60 11.98
C THR A 132 33.00 -0.31 12.64
N MET A 133 32.37 0.17 13.71
CA MET A 133 31.34 -0.57 14.44
C MET A 133 30.09 0.28 14.63
N LYS A 134 28.95 -0.27 14.22
CA LYS A 134 27.64 0.36 14.34
C LYS A 134 26.63 -0.60 14.95
N LEU A 135 26.04 -0.20 16.07
CA LEU A 135 24.92 -0.90 16.71
C LEU A 135 23.59 -0.41 16.14
N ARG A 136 22.65 -1.32 15.91
CA ARG A 136 21.31 -1.00 15.40
C ARG A 136 20.25 -1.82 16.12
N GLY A 137 19.10 -1.22 16.38
CA GLY A 137 17.92 -1.89 16.92
C GLY A 137 16.66 -1.31 16.32
N ALA A 138 15.65 -2.15 16.10
CA ALA A 138 14.37 -1.73 15.52
C ALA A 138 13.22 -2.55 16.08
N PHE A 139 12.07 -1.91 16.21
CA PHE A 139 10.78 -2.49 16.54
C PHE A 139 9.72 -1.85 15.64
N GLY A 140 8.77 -2.65 15.16
CA GLY A 140 7.67 -2.12 14.38
C GLY A 140 6.61 -3.17 14.11
N GLU A 141 5.41 -2.68 13.86
CA GLU A 141 4.27 -3.51 13.49
C GLU A 141 4.02 -3.41 11.99
N SER A 142 3.51 -4.49 11.40
CA SER A 142 3.07 -4.51 10.02
C SER A 142 1.92 -5.48 9.87
N GLY A 143 0.94 -5.14 9.04
CA GLY A 143 -0.23 -5.96 8.79
C GLY A 143 -0.37 -6.27 7.30
N LYS A 144 -1.05 -7.37 7.02
CA LYS A 144 -1.45 -7.74 5.66
C LYS A 144 -2.92 -7.35 5.48
N ALA A 145 -3.22 -6.60 4.43
CA ALA A 145 -4.60 -6.30 4.08
C ALA A 145 -5.40 -7.60 3.87
N PRO A 146 -6.62 -7.72 4.42
CA PRO A 146 -7.48 -8.88 4.23
C PRO A 146 -7.90 -9.04 2.77
N GLY A 147 -8.32 -10.26 2.44
CA GLY A 147 -8.70 -10.61 1.07
C GLY A 147 -9.96 -9.88 0.62
N LEU A 148 -10.12 -9.78 -0.70
CA LEU A 148 -11.20 -9.07 -1.41
C LEU A 148 -12.64 -9.49 -1.08
N PHE A 149 -12.83 -10.51 -0.25
CA PHE A 149 -14.13 -11.08 0.11
C PHE A 149 -14.30 -11.35 1.60
N ASP A 150 -13.36 -10.94 2.47
CA ASP A 150 -13.48 -11.19 3.92
C ASP A 150 -14.59 -10.37 4.59
N ALA A 151 -15.05 -9.27 3.95
CA ALA A 151 -16.19 -8.47 4.42
C ALA A 151 -17.51 -8.73 3.65
N ALA A 152 -17.48 -9.45 2.52
CA ALA A 152 -18.67 -9.73 1.74
C ALA A 152 -19.38 -10.97 2.28
N ARG A 153 -20.14 -10.81 3.38
CA ARG A 153 -21.11 -11.81 3.84
C ARG A 153 -22.29 -11.82 2.85
N THR A 154 -22.18 -12.55 1.76
CA THR A 154 -23.35 -12.86 0.93
C THR A 154 -24.17 -13.89 1.68
N TRP A 155 -25.29 -13.45 2.27
CA TRP A 155 -26.31 -14.34 2.81
C TRP A 155 -26.80 -15.27 1.68
N SER A 156 -26.85 -16.57 1.96
CA SER A 156 -27.67 -17.55 1.21
C SER A 156 -28.84 -17.98 2.06
#